data_AF-A0A0F8X3P0-F1
#
_entry.id   AF-A0A0F8X3P0-F1
#
_cell.length_a   1.000
_cell.length_b   1.000
_cell.length_c   1.000
_cell.angle_alpha   90.00
_cell.angle_beta   90.00
_cell.angle_gamma   90.00
#
_symmetry.space_group_name_H-M   'P 1'
#
loop_
_entity.id
_entity.type
_entity.pdbx_description
1 polymer ?
#
loop_
_entity_poly.entity_id
_entity_poly.type
_entity_poly.pdbx_seq_one_letter_code
_entity_poly.pdbx_strand_id
1 'polypeptide(L)'
;MTYKPKVYLTSNVFSATEIGSNNAISKNLRKNIKELWHKLNHISELKVFDGRFPTEDEIQKEVEEYNPDILGCHLSHSITSEVLEKSTLFAVSTSTAGYNHIHRLGTDDILITHTPGVLHETVADYTIAIIMTNLRNLIDLHTYVWNGQWIPDDKWDLDQSLSSVITNKVLGIVGMGEIGKELVKRLYHWDISILYYDIHQMIDFEKKYPS
;
A
#
# COMPACT_ATOMS: atom_id res chain seq x y z
N MET A 1 -36.51 -7.57 -15.15
CA MET A 1 -35.55 -6.50 -14.80
C MET A 1 -34.20 -7.15 -14.60
N THR A 2 -33.15 -6.62 -15.20
CA THR A 2 -31.77 -7.06 -14.97
C THR A 2 -31.39 -6.63 -13.55
N TYR A 3 -31.14 -7.59 -12.66
CA TYR A 3 -30.69 -7.32 -11.29
C TYR A 3 -29.39 -6.50 -11.31
N LYS A 4 -29.33 -5.45 -10.47
CA LYS A 4 -28.13 -4.63 -10.25
C LYS A 4 -27.62 -4.91 -8.84
N PRO A 5 -26.36 -5.34 -8.65
CA PRO A 5 -25.81 -5.52 -7.31
C PRO A 5 -25.75 -4.18 -6.58
N LYS A 6 -26.04 -4.21 -5.29
CA LYS A 6 -25.81 -3.13 -4.34
C LYS A 6 -24.36 -3.13 -3.90
N VAL A 7 -23.68 -2.02 -4.14
CA VAL A 7 -22.28 -1.83 -3.80
C VAL A 7 -22.21 -0.73 -2.76
N TYR A 8 -21.60 -1.02 -1.60
CA TYR A 8 -21.30 -0.02 -0.59
C TYR A 8 -19.79 0.22 -0.54
N LEU A 9 -19.37 1.48 -0.73
CA LEU A 9 -17.99 1.90 -0.57
C LEU A 9 -17.83 2.65 0.75
N THR A 10 -16.96 2.15 1.64
CA THR A 10 -16.74 2.69 3.00
C THR A 10 -16.02 4.05 3.01
N SER A 11 -15.70 4.64 1.86
CA SER A 11 -15.04 5.94 1.79
C SER A 11 -15.34 6.66 0.50
N ASN A 12 -15.57 7.96 0.58
CA ASN A 12 -15.74 8.80 -0.59
C ASN A 12 -14.46 9.01 -1.40
N VAL A 13 -13.28 8.59 -0.89
CA VAL A 13 -12.00 8.64 -1.63
C VAL A 13 -12.10 7.99 -2.99
N PHE A 14 -12.87 6.91 -3.10
CA PHE A 14 -13.01 6.18 -4.34
C PHE A 14 -13.68 7.00 -5.42
N SER A 15 -14.46 8.03 -5.07
CA SER A 15 -15.34 8.78 -5.97
C SER A 15 -14.61 9.54 -7.10
N ALA A 16 -15.35 9.75 -8.19
CA ALA A 16 -14.90 10.56 -9.32
C ALA A 16 -14.62 12.03 -8.93
N THR A 17 -15.31 12.54 -7.92
CA THR A 17 -15.13 13.89 -7.37
C THR A 17 -13.93 13.99 -6.44
N GLU A 18 -13.45 12.87 -5.91
CA GLU A 18 -12.29 12.80 -5.02
C GLU A 18 -11.04 12.37 -5.78
N ILE A 19 -10.67 11.09 -5.74
CA ILE A 19 -9.46 10.60 -6.44
C ILE A 19 -9.55 10.88 -7.95
N GLY A 20 -10.74 10.81 -8.55
CA GLY A 20 -10.93 11.12 -9.97
C GLY A 20 -10.70 12.58 -10.35
N SER A 21 -10.67 13.50 -9.38
CA SER A 21 -10.45 14.94 -9.61
C SER A 21 -9.15 15.47 -9.00
N ASN A 22 -8.39 14.64 -8.27
CA ASN A 22 -7.12 15.01 -7.67
C ASN A 22 -6.07 15.43 -8.71
N ASN A 23 -5.61 16.69 -8.64
CA ASN A 23 -4.66 17.26 -9.60
C ASN A 23 -3.24 16.65 -9.54
N ALA A 24 -2.89 15.96 -8.46
CA ALA A 24 -1.64 15.19 -8.37
C ALA A 24 -1.67 13.93 -9.26
N ILE A 25 -2.85 13.48 -9.67
CA ILE A 25 -3.02 12.30 -10.54
C ILE A 25 -3.01 12.73 -12.01
N SER A 26 -2.32 11.95 -12.83
CA SER A 26 -2.19 12.20 -14.26
C SER A 26 -3.56 12.35 -14.93
N LYS A 27 -3.64 13.24 -15.93
CA LYS A 27 -4.91 13.52 -16.65
C LYS A 27 -5.53 12.25 -17.23
N ASN A 28 -4.70 11.34 -17.76
CA ASN A 28 -5.15 10.08 -18.33
C ASN A 28 -5.78 9.16 -17.26
N LEU A 29 -5.12 9.01 -16.11
CA LEU A 29 -5.66 8.18 -15.02
C LEU A 29 -6.97 8.77 -14.46
N ARG A 30 -7.05 10.10 -14.28
CA ARG A 30 -8.30 10.76 -13.88
C ARG A 30 -9.43 10.50 -14.86
N LYS A 31 -9.17 10.55 -16.18
CA LYS A 31 -10.16 10.21 -17.20
C LYS A 31 -10.64 8.76 -17.06
N ASN A 32 -9.71 7.82 -16.91
CA ASN A 32 -10.04 6.40 -16.73
C ASN A 32 -10.87 6.15 -15.46
N ILE A 33 -10.52 6.81 -14.34
CA ILE A 33 -11.29 6.71 -13.09
C ILE A 33 -12.74 7.19 -13.31
N LYS A 34 -12.92 8.33 -13.98
CA LYS A 34 -14.26 8.86 -14.28
C LYS A 34 -15.06 7.91 -15.17
N GLU A 35 -14.45 7.35 -16.21
CA GLU A 35 -15.08 6.35 -17.08
C GLU A 35 -15.48 5.08 -16.31
N LEU A 36 -14.62 4.59 -15.42
CA LEU A 36 -14.93 3.45 -14.54
C LEU A 36 -16.08 3.76 -13.59
N TRP A 37 -16.14 4.96 -13.02
CA TRP A 37 -17.26 5.42 -12.19
C TRP A 37 -18.57 5.49 -12.96
N HIS A 38 -18.55 5.96 -14.21
CA HIS A 38 -19.74 5.94 -15.06
C HIS A 38 -20.23 4.51 -15.33
N LYS A 39 -19.31 3.58 -15.61
CA LYS A 39 -19.64 2.16 -15.77
C LYS A 39 -20.21 1.56 -14.49
N LEU A 40 -19.58 1.81 -13.34
CA LEU A 40 -20.01 1.30 -12.04
C LEU A 40 -21.44 1.75 -11.72
N ASN A 41 -21.72 3.07 -11.80
CA ASN A 41 -23.08 3.60 -11.59
C ASN A 41 -24.13 3.04 -12.56
N HIS A 42 -23.72 2.63 -13.77
CA HIS A 42 -24.62 2.02 -14.72
C HIS A 42 -24.97 0.57 -14.34
N ILE A 43 -24.00 -0.21 -13.86
CA ILE A 43 -24.17 -1.65 -13.60
C ILE A 43 -24.57 -1.99 -12.17
N SER A 44 -24.39 -1.09 -11.19
CA SER A 44 -24.70 -1.31 -9.77
C SER A 44 -25.60 -0.22 -9.19
N GLU A 45 -26.25 -0.52 -8.07
CA GLU A 45 -26.75 0.50 -7.15
C GLU A 45 -25.61 0.84 -6.19
N LEU A 46 -25.19 2.10 -6.13
CA LEU A 46 -23.97 2.48 -5.42
C LEU A 46 -24.30 3.37 -4.22
N LYS A 47 -23.83 2.97 -3.04
CA LYS A 47 -23.77 3.79 -1.84
C LYS A 47 -22.32 4.07 -1.49
N VAL A 48 -22.04 5.30 -1.05
CA VAL A 48 -20.71 5.74 -0.64
C VAL A 48 -20.85 6.38 0.72
N PHE A 49 -19.98 6.02 1.66
CA PHE A 49 -19.92 6.66 2.97
C PHE A 49 -19.57 8.15 2.82
N ASP A 50 -20.27 9.01 3.55
CA ASP A 50 -19.97 10.45 3.57
C ASP A 50 -18.82 10.75 4.53
N GLY A 51 -17.60 10.46 4.05
CA GLY A 51 -16.39 10.61 4.84
C GLY A 51 -15.29 9.68 4.36
N ARG A 52 -14.16 9.70 5.09
CA ARG A 52 -12.97 8.91 4.74
C ARG A 52 -12.73 7.71 5.62
N PHE A 53 -13.04 7.85 6.89
CA PHE A 53 -12.63 6.92 7.93
C PHE A 53 -13.84 6.64 8.83
N PRO A 54 -14.86 5.92 8.32
CA PRO A 54 -15.94 5.47 9.17
C PRO A 54 -15.40 4.60 10.31
N THR A 55 -16.03 4.68 11.47
CA THR A 55 -15.79 3.74 12.56
C THR A 55 -16.36 2.36 12.22
N GLU A 56 -15.96 1.34 12.98
CA GLU A 56 -16.53 -0.02 12.84
C GLU A 56 -18.06 0.00 13.01
N ASP A 57 -18.56 0.75 14.00
CA ASP A 57 -20.00 0.92 14.25
C ASP A 57 -20.73 1.57 13.06
N GLU A 58 -20.12 2.58 12.43
CA GLU A 58 -20.69 3.23 11.25
C GLU A 58 -20.72 2.27 10.05
N ILE A 59 -19.65 1.50 9.81
CA ILE A 59 -19.63 0.47 8.75
C ILE A 59 -20.73 -0.56 9.02
N GLN A 60 -20.85 -1.05 10.25
CA GLN A 60 -21.86 -2.04 10.62
C GLN A 60 -23.27 -1.52 10.38
N LYS A 61 -23.56 -0.31 10.88
CA LYS A 61 -24.86 0.34 10.68
C LYS A 61 -25.20 0.49 9.19
N GLU A 62 -24.23 0.94 8.39
CA GLU A 62 -24.42 1.11 6.95
C GLU A 62 -24.67 -0.21 6.22
N VAL A 63 -23.97 -1.28 6.61
CA VAL A 63 -24.19 -2.64 6.08
C VAL A 63 -25.58 -3.16 6.47
N GLU A 64 -26.01 -2.99 7.72
CA GLU A 64 -27.34 -3.40 8.20
C GLU A 64 -28.48 -2.62 7.52
N GLU A 65 -28.35 -1.30 7.36
CA GLU A 65 -29.39 -0.44 6.77
C GLU A 65 -29.48 -0.57 5.25
N TYR A 66 -28.35 -0.64 4.55
CA TYR A 66 -28.33 -0.67 3.08
C TYR A 66 -28.45 -2.08 2.51
N ASN A 67 -27.99 -3.08 3.26
CA ASN A 67 -27.86 -4.48 2.86
C ASN A 67 -27.15 -4.65 1.50
N PRO A 68 -25.85 -4.29 1.40
CA PRO A 68 -25.08 -4.41 0.17
C PRO A 68 -24.77 -5.86 -0.19
N ASP A 69 -24.65 -6.13 -1.50
CA ASP A 69 -24.11 -7.39 -2.01
C ASP A 69 -22.57 -7.36 -2.02
N ILE A 70 -21.97 -6.18 -2.22
CA ILE A 70 -20.52 -5.99 -2.28
C ILE A 70 -20.10 -4.81 -1.40
N LEU A 71 -19.05 -5.03 -0.59
CA LEU A 71 -18.41 -4.00 0.22
C LEU A 71 -17.05 -3.63 -0.36
N GLY A 72 -16.81 -2.34 -0.62
CA GLY A 72 -15.50 -1.82 -1.04
C GLY A 72 -14.83 -1.02 0.06
N CYS A 73 -13.59 -1.36 0.42
CA CYS A 73 -12.84 -0.72 1.51
C CYS A 73 -11.35 -0.48 1.18
N HIS A 74 -10.63 0.17 2.09
CA HIS A 74 -9.17 0.32 2.03
C HIS A 74 -8.52 0.07 3.39
N LEU A 75 -7.19 0.13 3.45
CA LEU A 75 -6.36 -0.31 4.59
C LEU A 75 -6.84 0.20 5.96
N SER A 76 -7.30 1.45 6.03
CA SER A 76 -7.74 2.08 7.28
C SER A 76 -9.16 1.72 7.72
N HIS A 77 -9.83 0.74 7.10
CA HIS A 77 -11.16 0.29 7.49
C HIS A 77 -11.09 -1.13 8.02
N SER A 78 -11.37 -1.29 9.32
CA SER A 78 -11.47 -2.61 9.94
C SER A 78 -12.83 -3.22 9.58
N ILE A 79 -12.81 -4.34 8.85
CA ILE A 79 -14.01 -5.12 8.54
C ILE A 79 -14.03 -6.29 9.53
N THR A 80 -14.80 -6.12 10.60
CA THR A 80 -14.85 -7.08 11.70
C THR A 80 -15.60 -8.35 11.31
N SER A 81 -15.36 -9.43 12.06
CA SER A 81 -16.11 -10.67 11.91
C SER A 81 -17.61 -10.48 12.11
N GLU A 82 -18.00 -9.60 13.04
CA GLU A 82 -19.40 -9.27 13.32
C GLU A 82 -20.09 -8.64 12.10
N VAL A 83 -19.42 -7.70 11.40
CA VAL A 83 -19.94 -7.13 10.14
C VAL A 83 -20.17 -8.22 9.10
N LEU A 84 -19.23 -9.16 8.97
CA LEU A 84 -19.33 -10.24 8.00
C LEU A 84 -20.46 -11.22 8.35
N GLU A 85 -20.54 -11.68 9.59
CA GLU A 85 -21.54 -12.66 10.07
C GLU A 85 -22.98 -12.14 10.00
N LYS A 86 -23.19 -10.84 10.25
CA LYS A 86 -24.52 -10.21 10.24
C LYS A 86 -24.96 -9.73 8.85
N SER A 87 -24.08 -9.82 7.86
CA SER A 87 -24.35 -9.36 6.50
C SER A 87 -24.86 -10.48 5.59
N THR A 88 -25.40 -10.08 4.44
CA THR A 88 -25.65 -10.98 3.30
C THR A 88 -24.66 -10.75 2.15
N LEU A 89 -23.45 -10.24 2.50
CA LEU A 89 -22.42 -9.88 1.53
C LEU A 89 -22.04 -11.10 0.67
N PHE A 90 -21.96 -10.89 -0.64
CA PHE A 90 -21.33 -11.82 -1.56
C PHE A 90 -19.81 -11.62 -1.61
N ALA A 91 -19.35 -10.37 -1.53
CA ALA A 91 -17.92 -10.07 -1.62
C ALA A 91 -17.49 -8.82 -0.82
N VAL A 92 -16.24 -8.84 -0.37
CA VAL A 92 -15.51 -7.66 0.13
C VAL A 92 -14.29 -7.43 -0.76
N SER A 93 -14.20 -6.25 -1.35
CA SER A 93 -13.08 -5.82 -2.17
C SER A 93 -12.27 -4.74 -1.46
N THR A 94 -10.96 -4.94 -1.35
CA THR A 94 -10.06 -3.95 -0.76
C THR A 94 -9.05 -3.40 -1.75
N SER A 95 -8.86 -2.08 -1.74
CA SER A 95 -7.81 -1.39 -2.52
C SER A 95 -6.44 -1.47 -1.84
N THR A 96 -5.98 -2.69 -1.52
CA THR A 96 -4.74 -2.96 -0.77
C THR A 96 -4.11 -4.28 -1.23
N ALA A 97 -2.81 -4.46 -1.01
CA ALA A 97 -2.15 -5.74 -1.27
C ALA A 97 -2.36 -6.76 -0.14
N GLY A 98 -2.33 -6.32 1.12
CA GLY A 98 -2.64 -7.15 2.28
C GLY A 98 -4.09 -6.93 2.73
N TYR A 99 -4.77 -7.99 3.16
CA TYR A 99 -6.18 -7.95 3.57
C TYR A 99 -6.38 -8.27 5.07
N ASN A 100 -5.35 -8.10 5.89
CA ASN A 100 -5.36 -8.44 7.32
C ASN A 100 -6.37 -7.63 8.15
N HIS A 101 -6.80 -6.47 7.67
CA HIS A 101 -7.87 -5.65 8.25
C HIS A 101 -9.29 -6.19 7.97
N ILE A 102 -9.40 -7.32 7.28
CA ILE A 102 -10.66 -8.04 7.07
C ILE A 102 -10.64 -9.32 7.93
N HIS A 103 -11.37 -9.29 9.03
CA HIS A 103 -11.37 -10.32 10.06
C HIS A 103 -12.39 -11.42 9.74
N ARG A 104 -12.03 -12.33 8.84
CA ARG A 104 -12.85 -13.49 8.46
C ARG A 104 -12.71 -14.62 9.48
N LEU A 105 -13.83 -15.26 9.86
CA LEU A 105 -13.82 -16.43 10.75
C LEU A 105 -13.60 -17.77 10.01
N GLY A 106 -13.68 -17.75 8.68
CA GLY A 106 -13.36 -18.88 7.81
C GLY A 106 -14.53 -19.82 7.53
N THR A 107 -15.71 -19.54 8.08
CA THR A 107 -16.95 -20.32 7.89
C THR A 107 -17.99 -19.64 7.01
N ASP A 108 -17.79 -18.37 6.67
CA ASP A 108 -18.66 -17.62 5.77
C ASP A 108 -18.32 -17.92 4.30
N ASP A 109 -19.27 -17.72 3.38
CA ASP A 109 -19.10 -17.93 1.93
C ASP A 109 -18.70 -16.62 1.18
N ILE A 110 -18.12 -15.65 1.89
CA ILE A 110 -17.84 -14.30 1.34
C ILE A 110 -16.55 -14.31 0.51
N LEU A 111 -16.57 -13.75 -0.69
CA LEU A 111 -15.36 -13.60 -1.51
C LEU A 111 -14.54 -12.39 -1.04
N ILE A 112 -13.25 -12.60 -0.79
CA ILE A 112 -12.32 -11.50 -0.47
C ILE A 112 -11.42 -11.24 -1.67
N THR A 113 -11.48 -10.03 -2.22
CA THR A 113 -10.62 -9.58 -3.31
C THR A 113 -9.71 -8.45 -2.87
N HIS A 114 -8.46 -8.49 -3.29
CA HIS A 114 -7.43 -7.49 -2.98
C HIS A 114 -6.60 -7.21 -4.24
N THR A 115 -5.69 -6.24 -4.17
CA THR A 115 -4.87 -5.78 -5.31
C THR A 115 -3.38 -6.08 -5.07
N PRO A 116 -2.95 -7.36 -5.14
CA PRO A 116 -1.53 -7.71 -5.04
C PRO A 116 -0.78 -7.23 -6.29
N GLY A 117 0.56 -7.13 -6.22
CA GLY A 117 1.37 -6.78 -7.39
C GLY A 117 1.29 -5.32 -7.85
N VAL A 118 0.58 -4.42 -7.18
CA VAL A 118 0.47 -3.02 -7.64
C VAL A 118 1.58 -2.11 -7.09
N LEU A 119 2.04 -2.35 -5.86
CA LEU A 119 2.91 -1.41 -5.12
C LEU A 119 4.31 -1.95 -4.81
N HIS A 120 4.65 -3.15 -5.27
CA HIS A 120 5.90 -3.81 -4.89
C HIS A 120 7.16 -3.01 -5.30
N GLU A 121 7.16 -2.41 -6.48
CA GLU A 121 8.24 -1.52 -6.94
C GLU A 121 8.35 -0.26 -6.06
N THR A 122 7.23 0.41 -5.80
CA THR A 122 7.20 1.65 -5.00
C THR A 122 7.68 1.40 -3.57
N VAL A 123 7.27 0.29 -2.96
CA VAL A 123 7.71 -0.06 -1.60
C VAL A 123 9.19 -0.41 -1.59
N ALA A 124 9.69 -1.14 -2.59
CA ALA A 124 11.12 -1.44 -2.71
C ALA A 124 11.97 -0.16 -2.85
N ASP A 125 11.54 0.79 -3.69
CA ASP A 125 12.22 2.09 -3.83
C ASP A 125 12.25 2.86 -2.50
N TYR A 126 11.13 2.87 -1.77
CA TYR A 126 11.04 3.54 -0.47
C TYR A 126 11.94 2.88 0.58
N THR A 127 12.01 1.54 0.60
CA THR A 127 12.92 0.81 1.49
C THR A 127 14.38 1.16 1.21
N ILE A 128 14.80 1.20 -0.07
CA ILE A 128 16.16 1.61 -0.45
C ILE A 128 16.43 3.06 -0.03
N ALA A 129 15.47 3.96 -0.24
CA ALA A 129 15.59 5.36 0.16
C ALA A 129 15.78 5.50 1.67
N ILE A 130 15.02 4.77 2.49
CA ILE A 130 15.17 4.77 3.95
C ILE A 130 16.55 4.25 4.35
N ILE A 131 17.02 3.14 3.77
CA ILE A 131 18.35 2.59 4.05
C ILE A 131 19.42 3.66 3.75
N MET A 132 19.38 4.27 2.56
CA MET A 132 20.37 5.27 2.17
C MET A 132 20.29 6.55 3.00
N THR A 133 19.08 6.98 3.36
CA THR A 133 18.85 8.15 4.22
C THR A 133 19.53 7.97 5.58
N ASN A 134 19.39 6.78 6.18
CA ASN A 134 20.03 6.46 7.45
C ASN A 134 21.55 6.32 7.30
N LEU A 135 22.01 5.55 6.31
CA LEU A 135 23.45 5.33 6.10
C LEU A 135 24.19 6.63 5.85
N ARG A 136 23.59 7.58 5.11
CA ARG A 136 24.23 8.85 4.73
C ARG A 136 23.93 10.01 5.67
N ASN A 137 23.27 9.76 6.80
CA ASN A 137 22.81 10.79 7.73
C ASN A 137 22.10 11.97 7.03
N LEU A 138 21.26 11.65 6.05
CA LEU A 138 20.78 12.62 5.07
C LEU A 138 19.86 13.67 5.70
N ILE A 139 19.05 13.28 6.69
CA ILE A 139 18.08 14.19 7.33
C ILE A 139 18.81 15.24 8.18
N ASP A 140 19.74 14.82 9.05
CA ASP A 140 20.48 15.76 9.90
C ASP A 140 21.31 16.72 9.06
N LEU A 141 21.98 16.20 8.02
CA LEU A 141 22.75 17.02 7.07
C LEU A 141 21.87 17.99 6.29
N HIS A 142 20.67 17.56 5.89
CA HIS A 142 19.70 18.45 5.26
C HIS A 142 19.29 19.57 6.21
N THR A 143 18.94 19.25 7.45
CA THR A 143 18.57 20.24 8.47
C THR A 143 19.71 21.21 8.77
N TYR A 144 20.94 20.71 8.84
CA TYR A 144 22.13 21.53 9.05
C TYR A 144 22.29 22.59 7.96
N VAL A 145 22.17 22.19 6.69
CA VAL A 145 22.22 23.12 5.55
C VAL A 145 21.01 24.06 5.57
N TRP A 146 19.81 23.53 5.80
CA TRP A 146 18.56 24.30 5.82
C TRP A 146 18.57 25.42 6.86
N ASN A 147 19.17 25.17 8.02
CA ASN A 147 19.31 26.15 9.10
C ASN A 147 20.44 27.17 8.86
N GLY A 148 21.06 27.16 7.68
CA GLY A 148 22.15 28.07 7.34
C GLY A 148 23.43 27.83 8.14
N GLN A 149 23.60 26.63 8.71
CA GLN A 149 24.79 26.31 9.49
C GLN A 149 25.99 26.03 8.59
N TRP A 150 25.75 25.59 7.34
CA TRP A 150 26.79 25.45 6.33
C TRP A 150 27.20 26.82 5.77
N ILE A 151 28.20 27.43 6.40
CA ILE A 151 28.75 28.75 6.03
C ILE A 151 30.20 28.64 5.54
N PRO A 152 30.72 29.64 4.79
CA PRO A 152 32.07 29.58 4.22
C PRO A 152 33.19 29.37 5.24
N ASP A 153 33.03 29.90 6.45
CA ASP A 153 34.02 29.80 7.54
C ASP A 153 33.78 28.58 8.46
N ASP A 154 32.78 27.75 8.14
CA ASP A 154 32.52 26.53 8.90
C ASP A 154 33.68 25.55 8.76
N LYS A 155 34.13 25.03 9.89
CA LYS A 155 35.25 24.09 9.95
C LYS A 155 34.70 22.68 10.07
N TRP A 156 34.98 21.88 9.06
CA TRP A 156 34.70 20.45 9.10
C TRP A 156 35.63 19.75 10.11
N ASP A 157 35.07 18.85 10.92
CA ASP A 157 35.81 17.97 11.85
C ASP A 157 35.55 16.49 11.54
N LEU A 158 36.45 15.61 11.96
CA LEU A 158 36.47 14.18 11.65
C LEU A 158 35.25 13.41 12.19
N ASP A 159 34.65 13.87 13.28
CA ASP A 159 33.45 13.29 13.90
C ASP A 159 32.16 14.05 13.55
N GLN A 160 32.25 15.12 12.77
CA GLN A 160 31.09 15.89 12.37
C GLN A 160 30.30 15.14 11.30
N SER A 161 29.03 14.86 11.61
CA SER A 161 28.08 14.23 10.67
C SER A 161 28.56 12.89 10.10
N LEU A 162 29.09 12.03 10.99
CA LEU A 162 29.50 10.67 10.64
C LEU A 162 28.40 9.94 9.88
N SER A 163 28.80 9.33 8.77
CA SER A 163 27.93 8.52 7.92
C SER A 163 28.69 7.28 7.46
N SER A 164 27.98 6.30 6.92
CA SER A 164 28.60 5.11 6.35
C SER A 164 28.14 4.86 4.92
N VAL A 165 28.99 4.18 4.16
CA VAL A 165 28.66 3.75 2.79
C VAL A 165 28.01 2.38 2.82
N ILE A 166 27.13 2.12 1.86
CA ILE A 166 26.41 0.85 1.74
C ILE A 166 27.29 -0.30 1.23
N THR A 167 28.32 0.01 0.43
CA THR A 167 29.30 -0.95 -0.09
C THR A 167 29.91 -1.82 1.02
N ASN A 168 30.10 -3.11 0.74
CA ASN A 168 30.59 -4.15 1.66
C ASN A 168 29.69 -4.42 2.89
N LYS A 169 28.47 -3.87 2.95
CA LYS A 169 27.49 -4.24 3.97
C LYS A 169 26.70 -5.49 3.58
N VAL A 170 26.01 -6.04 4.57
CA VAL A 170 25.07 -7.15 4.39
C VAL A 170 23.63 -6.62 4.48
N LEU A 171 22.82 -6.90 3.46
CA LEU A 171 21.38 -6.68 3.47
C LEU A 171 20.68 -8.01 3.83
N GLY A 172 19.95 -8.02 4.94
CA GLY A 172 19.07 -9.13 5.31
C GLY A 172 17.61 -8.84 4.92
N ILE A 173 16.98 -9.77 4.20
CA ILE A 173 15.57 -9.69 3.76
C ILE A 173 14.76 -10.78 4.45
N VAL A 174 13.67 -10.41 5.14
CA VAL A 174 12.72 -11.36 5.72
C VAL A 174 11.45 -11.36 4.88
N GLY A 175 11.19 -12.46 4.19
CA GLY A 175 10.14 -12.61 3.18
C GLY A 175 10.66 -12.24 1.78
N MET A 176 10.83 -13.25 0.93
CA MET A 176 11.23 -13.14 -0.48
C MET A 176 9.99 -13.11 -1.41
N GLY A 177 9.02 -12.30 -1.02
CA GLY A 177 7.83 -11.97 -1.83
C GLY A 177 8.14 -10.99 -2.97
N GLU A 178 7.12 -10.33 -3.51
CA GLU A 178 7.28 -9.38 -4.62
C GLU A 178 8.27 -8.24 -4.27
N ILE A 179 8.14 -7.65 -3.08
CA ILE A 179 9.01 -6.55 -2.61
C ILE A 179 10.45 -7.04 -2.41
N GLY A 180 10.64 -8.18 -1.72
CA GLY A 180 11.97 -8.75 -1.48
C GLY A 180 12.73 -9.00 -2.78
N LYS A 181 12.04 -9.55 -3.79
CA LYS A 181 12.62 -9.75 -5.13
C LYS A 181 13.01 -8.43 -5.79
N GLU A 182 12.18 -7.38 -5.69
CA GLU A 182 12.51 -6.07 -6.25
C GLU A 182 13.72 -5.40 -5.57
N LEU A 183 13.90 -5.62 -4.27
CA LEU A 183 15.09 -5.18 -3.55
C LEU A 183 16.34 -5.86 -4.10
N VAL A 184 16.32 -7.18 -4.23
CA VAL A 184 17.46 -7.92 -4.82
C VAL A 184 17.76 -7.42 -6.22
N LYS A 185 16.75 -7.33 -7.11
CA LYS A 185 16.95 -6.85 -8.49
C LYS A 185 17.68 -5.51 -8.59
N ARG A 186 17.35 -4.56 -7.70
CA ARG A 186 17.91 -3.21 -7.70
C ARG A 186 19.30 -3.15 -7.07
N LEU A 187 19.49 -3.88 -5.97
CA LEU A 187 20.69 -3.78 -5.13
C LEU A 187 21.76 -4.83 -5.47
N TYR A 188 21.46 -5.79 -6.35
CA TYR A 188 22.37 -6.89 -6.68
C TYR A 188 23.78 -6.43 -7.12
N HIS A 189 23.86 -5.31 -7.82
CA HIS A 189 25.13 -4.75 -8.34
C HIS A 189 25.69 -3.62 -7.47
N TRP A 190 25.29 -3.50 -6.20
CA TRP A 190 25.73 -2.44 -5.29
C TRP A 190 26.94 -2.82 -4.44
N ASP A 191 27.62 -3.91 -4.78
CA ASP A 191 28.76 -4.45 -4.01
C ASP A 191 28.40 -4.71 -2.54
N ILE A 192 27.24 -5.35 -2.33
CA ILE A 192 26.75 -5.77 -1.01
C ILE A 192 26.50 -7.27 -0.98
N SER A 193 26.57 -7.88 0.20
CA SER A 193 26.09 -9.25 0.39
C SER A 193 24.59 -9.22 0.68
N ILE A 194 23.81 -10.07 0.00
CA ILE A 194 22.36 -10.17 0.24
C ILE A 194 22.06 -11.54 0.86
N LEU A 195 21.41 -11.53 2.01
CA LEU A 195 20.88 -12.72 2.68
C LEU A 195 19.36 -12.60 2.75
N TYR A 196 18.66 -13.74 2.70
CA TYR A 196 17.22 -13.74 2.93
C TYR A 196 16.75 -14.93 3.73
N TYR A 197 15.56 -14.78 4.32
CA TYR A 197 14.81 -15.84 4.95
C TYR A 197 13.38 -15.85 4.42
N ASP A 198 12.87 -17.02 4.05
CA ASP A 198 11.48 -17.25 3.67
C ASP A 198 11.10 -18.69 4.07
N ILE A 199 9.81 -18.97 4.26
CA ILE A 199 9.28 -20.30 4.57
C ILE A 199 9.52 -21.29 3.41
N HIS A 200 9.70 -20.78 2.19
CA HIS A 200 10.04 -21.55 1.01
C HIS A 200 11.28 -20.98 0.33
N GLN A 201 12.27 -21.84 0.06
CA GLN A 201 13.49 -21.44 -0.64
C GLN A 201 13.20 -21.10 -2.11
N MET A 202 13.76 -19.99 -2.58
CA MET A 202 13.54 -19.45 -3.91
C MET A 202 14.67 -19.84 -4.88
N ILE A 203 14.84 -21.15 -5.10
CA ILE A 203 15.96 -21.76 -5.85
C ILE A 203 16.15 -21.12 -7.24
N ASP A 204 15.07 -20.90 -7.99
CA ASP A 204 15.20 -20.34 -9.35
C ASP A 204 15.55 -18.85 -9.33
N PHE A 205 15.20 -18.13 -8.26
CA PHE A 205 15.59 -16.75 -8.08
C PHE A 205 17.07 -16.63 -7.70
N GLU A 206 17.56 -17.51 -6.82
CA GLU A 206 18.98 -17.62 -6.45
C GLU A 206 19.87 -17.90 -7.67
N LYS A 207 19.44 -18.80 -8.58
CA LYS A 207 20.19 -19.05 -9.83
C LYS A 207 20.33 -17.81 -10.70
N LYS A 208 19.35 -16.90 -10.67
CA LYS A 208 19.36 -15.66 -11.45
C LYS A 208 20.20 -14.56 -10.78
N TYR A 209 20.30 -14.58 -9.46
CA TYR A 209 21.04 -13.62 -8.64
C TYR A 209 21.99 -14.37 -7.70
N PRO A 210 23.04 -15.04 -8.24
CA PRO A 210 23.98 -15.81 -7.42
C PRO A 210 24.78 -14.89 -6.49
N SER A 211 25.16 -15.42 -5.33
CA SER A 211 26.01 -14.70 -4.37
C SER A 211 27.39 -14.33 -4.92
#